data_AF-A0A9E3HYT7-F1
#
_entry.id   AF-A0A9E3HYT7-F1
#
_cell.length_a   1.000
_cell.length_b   1.000
_cell.length_c   1.000
_cell.angle_alpha   90.00
_cell.angle_beta   90.00
_cell.angle_gamma   90.00
#
_symmetry.space_group_name_H-M   'P 1'
#
loop_
_entity.id
_entity.type
_entity.pdbx_description
1 polymer ?
#
loop_
_entity_poly.entity_id
_entity_poly.type
_entity_poly.pdbx_seq_one_letter_code
_entity_poly.pdbx_strand_id
1 'polypeptide(L)'
;MELFVPGRICLFGEHSDWAGGYRRINSGIEKGYTIITGTNQGLYARVRSHPGKLVLTSSMPDGRKIGPYEIPMTRESLLAEAEKGGFFSYIAGVAFQVMTFYPVKGLEIDNFRTDLPVKKGLSSSAAVCVLTARAFNKVYDLRMTVRGEMEFAYMGEVITPSRCGRMDQGCAYGMRPTMMTFDRDLLTVDELNVPETMHFVVVDLCAEKDTKEILASLNRCYPFAENEIDEGVQHYLGKVNKMIVHEAEQALKAGDAKALGELMTRAQSLFDQFLAPACPEQLKAPVLHEALAFEDIRELVWGGKGVGSQGDGTAQFVARGPAEQAEVIRLFEEKKGMKALKLDIPATRRARKVLIPAAGFGTRLFPATKATRKELFPVIGSDGIARPAILILVEEAFDSGAGEVCIVVRKEDVEIFESFFNAPLDIGHFNKLGRKAKAYQNRLMELGSKTAIIAQDHQEGLGHAVHVAGEWIGREPFLLMLGDHIYRSNTEFPCSRQLLDVYEKHQKNV
;
A
#
# COMPACT_ATOMS: atom_id res chain seq x y z
N MET A 1 16.94 -11.50 -8.58
CA MET A 1 16.34 -10.31 -7.94
C MET A 1 15.80 -10.70 -6.57
N GLU A 2 15.71 -9.76 -5.64
CA GLU A 2 15.10 -10.01 -4.32
C GLU A 2 13.66 -9.52 -4.30
N LEU A 3 12.77 -10.30 -3.69
CA LEU A 3 11.35 -10.03 -3.54
C LEU A 3 10.96 -10.14 -2.07
N PHE A 4 10.01 -9.30 -1.68
CA PHE A 4 9.29 -9.38 -0.41
C PHE A 4 7.79 -9.49 -0.69
N VAL A 5 7.11 -10.38 0.02
CA VAL A 5 5.65 -10.47 0.05
C VAL A 5 5.20 -10.55 1.51
N PRO A 6 4.40 -9.61 2.01
CA PRO A 6 3.92 -9.66 3.38
C PRO A 6 2.85 -10.75 3.54
N GLY A 7 2.57 -11.14 4.78
CA GLY A 7 1.28 -11.73 5.12
C GLY A 7 0.14 -10.71 5.00
N ARG A 8 -1.06 -11.08 5.43
CA ARG A 8 -2.22 -10.16 5.45
C ARG A 8 -3.01 -10.23 6.75
N ILE A 9 -3.53 -9.09 7.17
CA ILE A 9 -4.54 -8.98 8.22
C ILE A 9 -5.81 -8.33 7.67
N CYS A 10 -6.97 -8.80 8.14
CA CYS A 10 -8.23 -8.13 7.91
C CYS A 10 -8.45 -7.10 9.03
N LEU A 11 -8.53 -5.82 8.68
CA LEU A 11 -8.86 -4.77 9.63
C LEU A 11 -10.35 -4.83 9.93
N PHE A 12 -11.18 -4.89 8.89
CA PHE A 12 -12.64 -4.95 8.99
C PHE A 12 -13.26 -5.78 7.87
N GLY A 13 -14.39 -6.42 8.17
CA GLY A 13 -15.24 -7.11 7.21
C GLY A 13 -14.81 -8.53 6.87
N GLU A 14 -14.34 -9.24 7.88
CA GLU A 14 -14.13 -10.68 7.80
C GLU A 14 -15.35 -11.42 7.26
N HIS A 15 -15.13 -12.55 6.57
CA HIS A 15 -16.17 -13.41 5.98
C HIS A 15 -16.96 -12.83 4.79
N SER A 16 -16.78 -11.55 4.50
CA SER A 16 -17.51 -10.86 3.43
C SER A 16 -17.23 -11.39 2.03
N ASP A 17 -16.07 -12.01 1.82
CA ASP A 17 -15.62 -12.52 0.54
C ASP A 17 -16.47 -13.68 0.03
N TRP A 18 -16.79 -14.65 0.90
CA TRP A 18 -17.72 -15.72 0.56
C TRP A 18 -19.18 -15.30 0.71
N ALA A 19 -19.50 -14.45 1.70
CA ALA A 19 -20.88 -13.99 1.92
C ALA A 19 -21.42 -13.21 0.70
N GLY A 20 -20.61 -12.30 0.14
CA GLY A 20 -20.94 -11.58 -1.10
C GLY A 20 -21.06 -12.48 -2.34
N GLY A 21 -20.47 -13.68 -2.30
CA GLY A 21 -20.58 -14.69 -3.34
C GLY A 21 -21.98 -15.29 -3.47
N TYR A 22 -22.71 -15.44 -2.35
CA TYR A 22 -24.08 -15.96 -2.33
C TYR A 22 -25.10 -15.06 -3.04
N ARG A 23 -24.75 -13.81 -3.37
CA ARG A 23 -25.53 -12.94 -4.25
C ARG A 23 -25.82 -13.54 -5.63
N ARG A 24 -25.03 -14.55 -6.04
CA ARG A 24 -25.27 -15.33 -7.26
C ARG A 24 -26.58 -16.10 -7.21
N ILE A 25 -26.96 -16.55 -6.01
CA ILE A 25 -28.13 -17.38 -5.77
C ILE A 25 -29.29 -16.52 -5.26
N ASN A 26 -29.01 -15.56 -4.37
CA ASN A 26 -30.01 -14.65 -3.83
C ASN A 26 -29.56 -13.18 -3.98
N SER A 27 -30.15 -12.46 -4.92
CA SER A 27 -29.81 -11.05 -5.21
C SER A 27 -30.17 -10.07 -4.09
N GLY A 28 -30.95 -10.50 -3.09
CA GLY A 28 -31.28 -9.73 -1.89
C GLY A 28 -30.17 -9.68 -0.83
N ILE A 29 -29.22 -10.62 -0.84
CA ILE A 29 -28.03 -10.59 0.04
C ILE A 29 -27.18 -9.37 -0.31
N GLU A 30 -26.67 -8.61 0.66
CA GLU A 30 -25.81 -7.44 0.40
C GLU A 30 -24.43 -7.82 -0.18
N LYS A 31 -23.75 -6.87 -0.86
CA LYS A 31 -22.36 -7.08 -1.32
C LYS A 31 -21.43 -7.30 -0.13
N GLY A 32 -20.36 -8.06 -0.36
CA GLY A 32 -19.29 -8.21 0.62
C GLY A 32 -18.35 -7.02 0.58
N TYR A 33 -17.94 -6.51 1.74
CA TYR A 33 -16.95 -5.43 1.88
C TYR A 33 -15.90 -5.81 2.91
N THR A 34 -14.63 -5.58 2.62
CA THR A 34 -13.54 -5.74 3.60
C THR A 34 -12.46 -4.70 3.38
N ILE A 35 -11.76 -4.34 4.46
CA ILE A 35 -10.49 -3.63 4.41
C ILE A 35 -9.42 -4.55 4.99
N ILE A 36 -8.40 -4.81 4.18
CA ILE A 36 -7.23 -5.60 4.56
C ILE A 36 -5.96 -4.76 4.45
N THR A 37 -4.89 -5.20 5.10
CA THR A 37 -3.55 -4.66 4.87
C THR A 37 -2.50 -5.75 5.01
N GLY A 38 -1.35 -5.57 4.36
CA GLY A 38 -0.19 -6.44 4.53
C GLY A 38 0.49 -6.24 5.88
N THR A 39 1.03 -7.32 6.44
CA THR A 39 1.83 -7.28 7.67
C THR A 39 3.24 -6.74 7.42
N ASN A 40 3.96 -6.33 8.46
CA ASN A 40 5.39 -6.00 8.37
C ASN A 40 6.26 -7.26 8.14
N GLN A 41 5.73 -8.42 8.54
CA GLN A 41 6.37 -9.72 8.37
C GLN A 41 5.90 -10.39 7.07
N GLY A 42 6.72 -11.29 6.53
CA GLY A 42 6.44 -11.92 5.25
C GLY A 42 7.48 -12.93 4.81
N LEU A 43 7.52 -13.14 3.50
CA LEU A 43 8.47 -13.99 2.81
C LEU A 43 9.47 -13.14 2.05
N TYR A 44 10.75 -13.43 2.24
CA TYR A 44 11.85 -12.84 1.50
C TYR A 44 12.45 -13.90 0.60
N ALA A 45 12.56 -13.61 -0.70
CA ALA A 45 13.05 -14.57 -1.65
C ALA A 45 13.99 -13.98 -2.69
N ARG A 46 14.97 -14.78 -3.10
CA ARG A 46 15.76 -14.55 -4.31
C ARG A 46 15.16 -15.36 -5.43
N VAL A 47 14.90 -14.70 -6.54
CA VAL A 47 14.34 -15.35 -7.73
C VAL A 47 15.21 -15.12 -8.96
N ARG A 48 15.35 -16.18 -9.76
CA ARG A 48 16.04 -16.18 -11.06
C ARG A 48 15.33 -17.10 -12.04
N SER A 49 15.53 -16.84 -13.34
CA SER A 49 15.04 -17.71 -14.40
C SER A 49 15.74 -19.07 -14.36
N HIS A 50 15.02 -20.13 -14.71
CA HIS A 50 15.53 -21.48 -14.87
C HIS A 50 15.06 -22.06 -16.22
N PRO A 51 15.88 -22.85 -16.94
CA PRO A 51 15.56 -23.27 -18.30
C PRO A 51 14.32 -24.17 -18.44
N GLY A 52 13.92 -24.92 -17.41
CA GLY A 52 12.79 -25.87 -17.55
C GLY A 52 12.23 -26.50 -16.28
N LYS A 53 12.53 -25.94 -15.10
CA LYS A 53 12.06 -26.48 -13.81
C LYS A 53 11.75 -25.35 -12.83
N LEU A 54 10.83 -25.59 -11.91
CA LEU A 54 10.77 -24.88 -10.63
C LEU A 54 11.78 -25.51 -9.68
N VAL A 55 12.70 -24.71 -9.15
CA VAL A 55 13.66 -25.12 -8.12
C VAL A 55 13.36 -24.32 -6.87
N LEU A 56 12.87 -24.98 -5.82
CA LEU A 56 12.22 -24.34 -4.69
C LEU A 56 12.97 -24.64 -3.40
N THR A 57 13.33 -23.59 -2.68
CA THR A 57 13.94 -23.67 -1.36
C THR A 57 13.25 -22.68 -0.43
N SER A 58 12.98 -23.07 0.82
CA SER A 58 12.36 -22.17 1.79
C SER A 58 12.95 -22.34 3.19
N SER A 59 13.18 -21.22 3.86
CA SER A 59 13.55 -21.13 5.27
C SER A 59 12.28 -20.90 6.09
N MET A 60 12.04 -21.78 7.05
CA MET A 60 10.92 -21.71 7.97
C MET A 60 11.24 -20.78 9.17
N PRO A 61 10.22 -20.24 9.87
CA PRO A 61 10.45 -19.39 11.04
C PRO A 61 11.21 -20.06 12.19
N ASP A 62 11.19 -21.40 12.26
CA ASP A 62 11.93 -22.20 13.24
C ASP A 62 13.42 -22.40 12.86
N GLY A 63 13.89 -21.77 11.77
CA GLY A 63 15.25 -21.89 11.26
C GLY A 63 15.51 -23.11 10.37
N ARG A 64 14.53 -24.01 10.23
CA ARG A 64 14.65 -25.18 9.34
C ARG A 64 14.60 -24.77 7.88
N LYS A 65 15.42 -25.40 7.05
CA LYS A 65 15.42 -25.23 5.59
C LYS A 65 14.76 -26.44 4.92
N ILE A 66 13.85 -26.18 3.99
CA ILE A 66 13.20 -27.19 3.15
C ILE A 66 13.62 -26.99 1.68
N GLY A 67 13.83 -28.11 0.98
CA GLY A 67 14.35 -28.14 -0.38
C GLY A 67 15.87 -28.39 -0.48
N PRO A 68 16.46 -28.29 -1.69
CA PRO A 68 15.79 -27.90 -2.93
C PRO A 68 14.77 -28.96 -3.37
N TYR A 69 13.60 -28.49 -3.78
CA TYR A 69 12.55 -29.30 -4.37
C TYR A 69 12.39 -28.92 -5.83
N GLU A 70 12.42 -29.90 -6.72
CA GLU A 70 12.40 -29.67 -8.17
C GLU A 70 11.09 -30.17 -8.77
N ILE A 71 10.44 -29.32 -9.56
CA ILE A 71 9.24 -29.66 -10.32
C ILE A 71 9.48 -29.34 -11.80
N PRO A 72 9.35 -30.29 -12.73
CA PRO A 72 9.40 -29.99 -14.16
C PRO A 72 8.36 -28.94 -14.56
N MET A 73 8.74 -27.98 -15.43
CA MET A 73 7.79 -27.03 -16.02
C MET A 73 7.00 -27.68 -17.17
N THR A 74 6.16 -28.66 -16.82
CA THR A 74 5.19 -29.29 -17.73
C THR A 74 3.80 -29.23 -17.08
N ARG A 75 2.73 -29.20 -17.90
CA ARG A 75 1.36 -29.04 -17.38
C ARG A 75 1.00 -30.17 -16.43
N GLU A 76 1.39 -31.38 -16.81
CA GLU A 76 1.09 -32.62 -16.10
C GLU A 76 1.82 -32.64 -14.76
N SER A 77 3.10 -32.26 -14.71
CA SER A 77 3.87 -32.26 -13.45
C SER A 77 3.41 -31.17 -12.49
N LEU A 78 3.13 -29.96 -12.99
CA LEU A 78 2.67 -28.86 -12.15
C LEU A 78 1.28 -29.13 -11.57
N LEU A 79 0.35 -29.65 -12.37
CA LEU A 79 -0.99 -29.99 -11.90
C LEU A 79 -0.95 -31.11 -10.87
N ALA A 80 -0.23 -32.19 -11.16
CA ALA A 80 -0.08 -33.31 -10.23
C ALA A 80 0.54 -32.88 -8.90
N GLU A 81 1.49 -31.93 -8.91
CA GLU A 81 2.07 -31.39 -7.67
C GLU A 81 1.11 -30.45 -6.93
N ALA A 82 0.34 -29.63 -7.65
CA ALA A 82 -0.67 -28.75 -7.05
C ALA A 82 -1.75 -29.54 -6.29
N GLU A 83 -2.18 -30.67 -6.84
CA GLU A 83 -3.25 -31.51 -6.27
C GLU A 83 -2.80 -32.31 -5.02
N LYS A 84 -1.50 -32.60 -4.86
CA LYS A 84 -0.98 -33.34 -3.68
C LYS A 84 -1.24 -32.61 -2.36
N GLY A 85 -1.27 -31.28 -2.39
CA GLY A 85 -1.26 -30.44 -1.21
C GLY A 85 0.12 -30.40 -0.52
N GLY A 86 0.33 -29.38 0.32
CA GLY A 86 1.59 -29.15 1.01
C GLY A 86 2.10 -27.73 0.81
N PHE A 87 3.37 -27.48 1.13
CA PHE A 87 3.95 -26.14 1.00
C PHE A 87 4.25 -25.78 -0.46
N PHE A 88 4.80 -26.71 -1.25
CA PHE A 88 5.18 -26.46 -2.64
C PHE A 88 4.01 -26.58 -3.64
N SER A 89 2.87 -27.16 -3.23
CA SER A 89 1.68 -27.26 -4.09
C SER A 89 1.14 -25.89 -4.50
N TYR A 90 1.22 -24.89 -3.61
CA TYR A 90 0.84 -23.51 -3.91
C TYR A 90 1.65 -22.91 -5.06
N ILE A 91 2.97 -23.13 -5.04
CA ILE A 91 3.87 -22.65 -6.08
C ILE A 91 3.59 -23.36 -7.40
N ALA A 92 3.38 -24.68 -7.35
CA ALA A 92 3.02 -25.48 -8.53
C ALA A 92 1.70 -25.03 -9.17
N GLY A 93 0.67 -24.78 -8.36
CA GLY A 93 -0.64 -24.31 -8.83
C GLY A 93 -0.56 -22.96 -9.53
N VAL A 94 0.17 -21.99 -8.96
CA VAL A 94 0.37 -20.68 -9.60
C VAL A 94 1.19 -20.81 -10.88
N ALA A 95 2.26 -21.59 -10.87
CA ALA A 95 3.07 -21.83 -12.06
C ALA A 95 2.27 -22.50 -13.19
N PHE A 96 1.39 -23.45 -12.86
CA PHE A 96 0.47 -24.07 -13.80
C PHE A 96 -0.42 -23.03 -14.48
N GLN A 97 -1.00 -22.12 -13.70
CA GLN A 97 -1.81 -21.04 -14.23
C GLN A 97 -0.99 -20.10 -15.12
N VAL A 98 0.15 -19.58 -14.63
CA VAL A 98 0.99 -18.68 -15.42
C VAL A 98 1.41 -19.31 -16.75
N MET A 99 1.83 -20.58 -16.75
CA MET A 99 2.22 -21.31 -17.97
C MET A 99 1.05 -21.61 -18.91
N THR A 100 -0.18 -21.59 -18.40
CA THR A 100 -1.37 -21.74 -19.24
C THR A 100 -1.63 -20.47 -20.07
N PHE A 101 -1.35 -19.29 -19.51
CA PHE A 101 -1.61 -18.00 -20.15
C PHE A 101 -0.39 -17.37 -20.82
N TYR A 102 0.83 -17.72 -20.40
CA TYR A 102 2.07 -17.09 -20.86
C TYR A 102 3.13 -18.11 -21.28
N PRO A 103 3.96 -17.78 -22.31
CA PRO A 103 5.08 -18.61 -22.73
C PRO A 103 6.28 -18.43 -21.79
N VAL A 104 6.19 -18.97 -20.58
CA VAL A 104 7.25 -18.92 -19.57
C VAL A 104 8.08 -20.20 -19.49
N LYS A 105 9.28 -20.09 -18.93
CA LYS A 105 10.11 -21.24 -18.53
C LYS A 105 10.11 -21.38 -17.00
N GLY A 106 11.07 -22.09 -16.44
CA GLY A 106 11.17 -22.33 -15.01
C GLY A 106 11.67 -21.15 -14.20
N LEU A 107 11.54 -21.27 -12.89
CA LEU A 107 12.08 -20.34 -11.91
C LEU A 107 12.89 -21.09 -10.88
N GLU A 108 13.89 -20.43 -10.32
CA GLU A 108 14.41 -20.79 -9.01
C GLU A 108 13.92 -19.77 -8.00
N ILE A 109 13.31 -20.25 -6.92
CA ILE A 109 12.79 -19.45 -5.82
C ILE A 109 13.49 -19.93 -4.54
N ASP A 110 14.42 -19.13 -4.05
CA ASP A 110 15.08 -19.29 -2.76
C ASP A 110 14.43 -18.34 -1.74
N ASN A 111 13.39 -18.81 -1.06
CA ASN A 111 12.81 -18.10 0.08
C ASN A 111 13.76 -18.19 1.29
N PHE A 112 14.77 -17.33 1.32
CA PHE A 112 15.86 -17.40 2.28
C PHE A 112 15.48 -16.96 3.69
N ARG A 113 14.36 -16.23 3.88
CA ARG A 113 13.86 -15.81 5.20
C ARG A 113 12.34 -15.76 5.22
N THR A 114 11.74 -16.27 6.30
CA THR A 114 10.32 -16.12 6.62
C THR A 114 10.19 -15.69 8.07
N ASP A 115 9.74 -14.46 8.30
CA ASP A 115 9.42 -13.94 9.64
C ASP A 115 7.90 -13.87 9.88
N LEU A 116 7.10 -14.32 8.91
CA LEU A 116 5.66 -14.47 9.04
C LEU A 116 5.29 -15.68 9.93
N PRO A 117 4.50 -15.49 11.00
CA PRO A 117 3.98 -16.60 11.80
C PRO A 117 3.04 -17.49 10.98
N VAL A 118 3.32 -18.78 10.99
CA VAL A 118 2.55 -19.79 10.22
C VAL A 118 1.29 -20.18 10.99
N LYS A 119 0.17 -20.36 10.28
CA LYS A 119 -1.14 -20.84 10.82
C LYS A 119 -1.82 -19.93 11.88
N LYS A 120 -1.48 -18.64 11.92
CA LYS A 120 -2.07 -17.67 12.88
C LYS A 120 -3.01 -16.65 12.23
N GLY A 121 -3.73 -17.07 11.19
CA GLY A 121 -4.67 -16.18 10.50
C GLY A 121 -4.03 -15.07 9.68
N LEU A 122 -2.73 -15.15 9.35
CA LEU A 122 -1.98 -14.16 8.56
C LEU A 122 -1.73 -14.55 7.08
N SER A 123 -2.42 -15.59 6.60
CA SER A 123 -2.40 -16.11 5.21
C SER A 123 -1.04 -16.40 4.60
N SER A 124 -0.28 -17.29 5.25
CA SER A 124 0.99 -17.77 4.72
C SER A 124 0.88 -18.43 3.34
N SER A 125 -0.23 -19.13 3.01
CA SER A 125 -0.42 -19.75 1.69
C SER A 125 -0.58 -18.70 0.58
N ALA A 126 -1.45 -17.71 0.79
CA ALA A 126 -1.67 -16.65 -0.17
C ALA A 126 -0.40 -15.83 -0.43
N ALA A 127 0.41 -15.58 0.59
CA ALA A 127 1.70 -14.90 0.44
C ALA A 127 2.69 -15.72 -0.42
N VAL A 128 2.70 -17.06 -0.31
CA VAL A 128 3.47 -17.96 -1.19
C VAL A 128 2.95 -17.91 -2.63
N CYS A 129 1.63 -17.93 -2.82
CA CYS A 129 1.01 -17.83 -4.15
C CYS A 129 1.37 -16.50 -4.83
N VAL A 130 1.21 -15.38 -4.11
CA VAL A 130 1.55 -14.03 -4.58
C VAL A 130 3.04 -13.89 -4.88
N LEU A 131 3.92 -14.44 -4.03
CA LEU A 131 5.35 -14.46 -4.28
C LEU A 131 5.67 -15.15 -5.61
N THR A 132 5.02 -16.27 -5.88
CA THR A 132 5.22 -17.03 -7.12
C THR A 132 4.73 -16.24 -8.33
N ALA A 133 3.51 -15.69 -8.29
CA ALA A 133 2.96 -14.90 -9.39
C ALA A 133 3.83 -13.67 -9.67
N ARG A 134 4.29 -12.97 -8.62
CA ARG A 134 5.20 -11.82 -8.71
C ARG A 134 6.57 -12.20 -9.26
N ALA A 135 7.11 -13.36 -8.87
CA ALA A 135 8.38 -13.86 -9.40
C ALA A 135 8.31 -14.06 -10.90
N PHE A 136 7.26 -14.72 -11.40
CA PHE A 136 7.03 -14.86 -12.84
C PHE A 136 6.86 -13.51 -13.51
N ASN A 137 6.03 -12.63 -12.94
CA ASN A 137 5.78 -11.30 -13.50
C ASN A 137 7.09 -10.52 -13.74
N LYS A 138 7.97 -10.52 -12.73
CA LYS A 138 9.20 -9.74 -12.75
C LYS A 138 10.31 -10.39 -13.58
N VAL A 139 10.48 -11.72 -13.50
CA VAL A 139 11.55 -12.42 -14.23
C VAL A 139 11.29 -12.46 -15.73
N TYR A 140 10.01 -12.59 -16.14
CA TYR A 140 9.62 -12.69 -17.55
C TYR A 140 9.02 -11.41 -18.12
N ASP A 141 8.99 -10.32 -17.35
CA ASP A 141 8.38 -9.04 -17.74
C ASP A 141 6.96 -9.20 -18.32
N LEU A 142 6.11 -9.96 -17.62
CA LEU A 142 4.76 -10.31 -18.11
C LEU A 142 3.79 -9.12 -18.16
N ARG A 143 4.21 -7.95 -17.66
CA ARG A 143 3.41 -6.72 -17.56
C ARG A 143 2.08 -6.91 -16.81
N MET A 144 2.01 -7.89 -15.89
CA MET A 144 0.83 -8.04 -15.03
C MET A 144 0.74 -6.87 -14.06
N THR A 145 -0.48 -6.36 -13.87
CA THR A 145 -0.79 -5.44 -12.78
C THR A 145 -0.73 -6.16 -11.43
N VAL A 146 -0.71 -5.42 -10.31
CA VAL A 146 -0.81 -6.03 -8.97
C VAL A 146 -2.10 -6.85 -8.83
N ARG A 147 -3.20 -6.37 -9.41
CA ARG A 147 -4.45 -7.12 -9.51
C ARG A 147 -4.28 -8.43 -10.29
N GLY A 148 -3.51 -8.41 -11.38
CA GLY A 148 -3.16 -9.61 -12.13
C GLY A 148 -2.35 -10.61 -11.29
N GLU A 149 -1.34 -10.15 -10.55
CA GLU A 149 -0.58 -11.01 -9.63
C GLU A 149 -1.51 -11.67 -8.59
N MET A 150 -2.43 -10.91 -8.01
CA MET A 150 -3.44 -11.41 -7.07
C MET A 150 -4.36 -12.46 -7.69
N GLU A 151 -4.86 -12.24 -8.91
CA GLU A 151 -5.75 -13.18 -9.60
C GLU A 151 -5.04 -14.48 -9.95
N PHE A 152 -3.82 -14.43 -10.48
CA PHE A 152 -3.03 -15.65 -10.74
C PHE A 152 -2.68 -16.41 -9.46
N ALA A 153 -2.40 -15.69 -8.37
CA ALA A 153 -2.20 -16.30 -7.05
C ALA A 153 -3.46 -17.05 -6.59
N TYR A 154 -4.64 -16.43 -6.73
CA TYR A 154 -5.91 -17.05 -6.34
C TYR A 154 -6.23 -18.25 -7.24
N MET A 155 -6.14 -18.11 -8.56
CA MET A 155 -6.36 -19.19 -9.52
C MET A 155 -5.44 -20.39 -9.30
N GLY A 156 -4.20 -20.15 -8.85
CA GLY A 156 -3.27 -21.21 -8.51
C GLY A 156 -3.62 -21.91 -7.20
N GLU A 157 -4.04 -21.14 -6.19
CA GLU A 157 -4.37 -21.67 -4.87
C GLU A 157 -5.63 -22.55 -4.90
N VAL A 158 -6.65 -22.19 -5.67
CA VAL A 158 -7.91 -22.95 -5.76
C VAL A 158 -7.77 -24.32 -6.45
N ILE A 159 -6.67 -24.59 -7.15
CA ILE A 159 -6.36 -25.92 -7.69
C ILE A 159 -5.84 -26.85 -6.58
N THR A 160 -5.22 -26.27 -5.55
CA THR A 160 -4.73 -27.06 -4.42
C THR A 160 -5.90 -27.50 -3.53
N PRO A 161 -5.70 -28.46 -2.60
CA PRO A 161 -6.72 -28.81 -1.61
C PRO A 161 -7.12 -27.67 -0.64
N SER A 162 -6.46 -26.51 -0.70
CA SER A 162 -6.78 -25.33 0.12
C SER A 162 -8.13 -24.72 -0.28
N ARG A 163 -8.99 -24.46 0.71
CA ARG A 163 -10.27 -23.76 0.53
C ARG A 163 -10.14 -22.29 0.94
N CYS A 164 -9.25 -21.55 0.27
CA CYS A 164 -9.04 -20.13 0.56
C CYS A 164 -10.08 -19.25 -0.14
N GLY A 165 -10.48 -18.17 0.52
CA GLY A 165 -11.21 -17.08 -0.12
C GLY A 165 -10.28 -16.16 -0.94
N ARG A 166 -10.88 -15.27 -1.74
CA ARG A 166 -10.14 -14.31 -2.59
C ARG A 166 -9.50 -13.17 -1.80
N MET A 167 -9.98 -12.90 -0.60
CA MET A 167 -9.49 -11.81 0.25
C MET A 167 -8.00 -11.95 0.57
N ASP A 168 -7.53 -13.18 0.77
CA ASP A 168 -6.19 -13.47 1.27
C ASP A 168 -5.08 -13.09 0.29
N GLN A 169 -5.33 -13.20 -1.02
CA GLN A 169 -4.36 -12.82 -2.05
C GLN A 169 -4.17 -11.30 -2.14
N GLY A 170 -4.99 -10.52 -1.42
CA GLY A 170 -4.80 -9.09 -1.28
C GLY A 170 -3.49 -8.67 -0.62
N CYS A 171 -2.73 -9.59 0.01
CA CYS A 171 -1.32 -9.35 0.36
C CYS A 171 -0.45 -8.91 -0.83
N ALA A 172 -0.90 -9.14 -2.07
CA ALA A 172 -0.29 -8.58 -3.29
C ALA A 172 -0.14 -7.05 -3.24
N TYR A 173 -1.05 -6.34 -2.57
CA TYR A 173 -1.01 -4.88 -2.47
C TYR A 173 -0.03 -4.35 -1.42
N GLY A 174 0.69 -5.23 -0.72
CA GLY A 174 1.67 -4.84 0.27
C GLY A 174 1.03 -4.34 1.56
N MET A 175 1.71 -3.47 2.29
CA MET A 175 1.26 -2.92 3.58
C MET A 175 0.26 -1.76 3.44
N ARG A 176 -0.27 -1.54 2.24
CA ARG A 176 -1.24 -0.48 2.00
C ARG A 176 -2.65 -1.00 2.31
N PRO A 177 -3.44 -0.27 3.12
CA PRO A 177 -4.82 -0.67 3.34
C PRO A 177 -5.57 -0.68 2.03
N THR A 178 -6.34 -1.73 1.82
CA THR A 178 -6.99 -2.01 0.55
C THR A 178 -8.42 -2.41 0.84
N MET A 179 -9.38 -1.64 0.32
CA MET A 179 -10.79 -1.98 0.36
C MET A 179 -11.12 -2.91 -0.80
N MET A 180 -11.80 -4.01 -0.50
CA MET A 180 -12.26 -4.98 -1.49
C MET A 180 -13.77 -5.10 -1.42
N THR A 181 -14.42 -5.04 -2.59
CA THR A 181 -15.86 -5.28 -2.71
C THR A 181 -16.12 -6.54 -3.52
N PHE A 182 -16.92 -7.45 -2.96
CA PHE A 182 -17.32 -8.72 -3.56
C PHE A 182 -18.80 -8.66 -3.96
N ASP A 183 -19.06 -8.70 -5.26
CA ASP A 183 -20.41 -8.77 -5.84
C ASP A 183 -20.45 -9.96 -6.81
N ARG A 184 -20.92 -11.12 -6.32
CA ARG A 184 -20.93 -12.36 -7.10
C ARG A 184 -19.50 -12.78 -7.47
N ASP A 185 -19.14 -12.70 -8.76
CA ASP A 185 -17.77 -12.91 -9.24
C ASP A 185 -16.93 -11.66 -9.27
N LEU A 186 -17.58 -10.51 -9.29
CA LEU A 186 -16.92 -9.24 -9.49
C LEU A 186 -16.23 -8.86 -8.18
N LEU A 187 -14.92 -8.65 -8.29
CA LEU A 187 -14.09 -8.13 -7.23
C LEU A 187 -13.49 -6.81 -7.67
N THR A 188 -13.86 -5.73 -6.98
CA THR A 188 -13.20 -4.42 -7.10
C THR A 188 -12.25 -4.21 -5.95
N VAL A 189 -11.14 -3.51 -6.22
CA VAL A 189 -10.07 -3.30 -5.25
C VAL A 189 -9.67 -1.83 -5.29
N ASP A 190 -9.77 -1.16 -4.15
CA ASP A 190 -9.50 0.25 -3.96
C ASP A 190 -8.40 0.43 -2.90
N GLU A 191 -7.23 0.88 -3.33
CA GLU A 191 -6.11 1.17 -2.42
C GLU A 191 -6.37 2.47 -1.65
N LEU A 192 -6.25 2.44 -0.33
CA LEU A 192 -6.53 3.58 0.53
C LEU A 192 -5.25 4.36 0.85
N ASN A 193 -5.40 5.68 0.95
CA ASN A 193 -4.34 6.57 1.42
C ASN A 193 -4.53 6.84 2.90
N VAL A 194 -3.44 6.72 3.66
CA VAL A 194 -3.41 7.02 5.09
C VAL A 194 -2.43 8.17 5.29
N PRO A 195 -2.83 9.33 5.84
CA PRO A 195 -1.95 10.50 5.93
C PRO A 195 -0.88 10.35 7.01
N GLU A 196 -1.13 9.55 8.04
CA GLU A 196 -0.24 9.32 9.18
C GLU A 196 -0.04 7.82 9.43
N THR A 197 1.10 7.45 10.00
CA THR A 197 1.37 6.04 10.32
C THR A 197 0.48 5.63 11.49
N MET A 198 -0.24 4.53 11.35
CA MET A 198 -1.04 3.95 12.43
C MET A 198 -0.36 2.71 12.99
N HIS A 199 -0.35 2.60 14.30
CA HIS A 199 0.36 1.55 15.03
C HIS A 199 -0.60 0.50 15.55
N PHE A 200 -0.38 -0.74 15.17
CA PHE A 200 -1.17 -1.89 15.57
C PHE A 200 -0.34 -2.92 16.32
N VAL A 201 -1.01 -3.69 17.16
CA VAL A 201 -0.45 -4.90 17.77
C VAL A 201 -1.36 -6.07 17.43
N VAL A 202 -0.77 -7.15 16.96
CA VAL A 202 -1.47 -8.42 16.70
C VAL A 202 -1.05 -9.41 17.77
N VAL A 203 -2.01 -9.96 18.52
CA VAL A 203 -1.75 -10.85 19.65
C VAL A 203 -2.25 -12.25 19.33
N ASP A 204 -1.33 -13.22 19.37
CA ASP A 204 -1.66 -14.64 19.33
C ASP A 204 -2.19 -15.06 20.70
N LEU A 205 -3.47 -15.41 20.76
CA LEU A 205 -4.16 -15.74 22.01
C LEU A 205 -3.73 -17.09 22.59
N CYS A 206 -2.89 -17.84 21.86
CA CYS A 206 -2.35 -19.14 22.30
C CYS A 206 -3.43 -20.18 22.66
N ALA A 207 -4.65 -20.01 22.14
CA ALA A 207 -5.77 -20.90 22.36
C ALA A 207 -6.21 -21.57 21.05
N GLU A 208 -7.02 -22.61 21.18
CA GLU A 208 -7.49 -23.42 20.05
C GLU A 208 -8.87 -22.94 19.57
N LYS A 209 -9.08 -23.05 18.25
CA LYS A 209 -10.40 -22.86 17.63
C LYS A 209 -10.55 -23.78 16.43
N ASP A 210 -11.78 -24.22 16.18
CA ASP A 210 -12.15 -24.91 14.95
C ASP A 210 -12.64 -23.92 13.90
N THR A 211 -11.71 -23.45 13.08
CA THR A 211 -12.03 -22.54 11.97
C THR A 211 -12.97 -23.19 10.94
N LYS A 212 -12.93 -24.51 10.76
CA LYS A 212 -13.81 -25.19 9.79
C LYS A 212 -15.24 -25.20 10.31
N GLU A 213 -15.46 -25.47 11.60
CA GLU A 213 -16.80 -25.44 12.18
C GLU A 213 -17.39 -24.03 12.21
N ILE A 214 -16.59 -23.00 12.53
CA ILE A 214 -17.03 -21.60 12.46
C ILE A 214 -17.51 -21.28 11.04
N LEU A 215 -16.69 -21.57 10.03
CA LEU A 215 -17.04 -21.28 8.64
C LEU A 215 -18.26 -22.09 8.20
N ALA A 216 -18.34 -23.38 8.55
CA ALA A 216 -19.50 -24.21 8.23
C ALA A 216 -20.78 -23.66 8.86
N SER A 217 -20.74 -23.27 10.13
CA SER A 217 -21.85 -22.67 10.85
C SER A 217 -22.35 -21.39 10.21
N LEU A 218 -21.45 -20.46 9.90
CA LEU A 218 -21.82 -19.19 9.27
C LEU A 218 -22.32 -19.37 7.83
N ASN A 219 -21.76 -20.32 7.06
CA ASN A 219 -22.21 -20.60 5.70
C ASN A 219 -23.60 -21.24 5.66
N ARG A 220 -24.00 -22.01 6.69
CA ARG A 220 -25.36 -22.59 6.80
C ARG A 220 -26.45 -21.53 6.86
N CYS A 221 -26.13 -20.33 7.36
CA CYS A 221 -27.05 -19.19 7.40
C CYS A 221 -27.35 -18.58 6.02
N TYR A 222 -26.74 -19.08 4.95
CA TYR A 222 -26.89 -18.60 3.58
C TYR A 222 -27.38 -19.71 2.64
N PRO A 223 -28.03 -19.38 1.50
CA PRO A 223 -28.35 -18.04 1.01
C PRO A 223 -29.72 -17.49 1.47
N PHE A 224 -30.54 -18.31 2.13
CA PHE A 224 -31.86 -17.92 2.62
C PHE A 224 -31.88 -18.20 4.12
N ALA A 225 -32.28 -17.21 4.91
CA ALA A 225 -32.37 -17.35 6.35
C ALA A 225 -33.60 -18.18 6.71
N GLU A 226 -33.45 -19.15 7.62
CA GLU A 226 -34.54 -20.01 8.08
C GLU A 226 -35.01 -19.66 9.50
N ASN A 227 -34.21 -18.89 10.24
CA ASN A 227 -34.47 -18.50 11.62
C ASN A 227 -33.79 -17.16 11.99
N GLU A 228 -34.06 -16.66 13.20
CA GLU A 228 -33.52 -15.37 13.70
C GLU A 228 -31.98 -15.33 13.76
N ILE A 229 -31.31 -16.47 13.99
CA ILE A 229 -29.84 -16.53 14.02
C ILE A 229 -29.30 -16.32 12.61
N ASP A 230 -29.89 -16.98 11.60
CA ASP A 230 -29.49 -16.80 10.21
C ASP A 230 -29.71 -15.35 9.74
N GLU A 231 -30.86 -14.76 10.11
CA GLU A 231 -31.16 -13.36 9.85
C GLU A 231 -30.13 -12.43 10.51
N GLY A 232 -29.72 -12.71 11.74
CA GLY A 232 -28.68 -11.98 12.46
C GLY A 232 -27.32 -12.04 11.74
N VAL A 233 -26.91 -13.23 11.30
CA VAL A 233 -25.67 -13.42 10.53
C VAL A 233 -25.71 -12.65 9.22
N GLN A 234 -26.80 -12.79 8.44
CA GLN A 234 -26.96 -12.07 7.18
C GLN A 234 -27.05 -10.54 7.38
N HIS A 235 -27.69 -10.10 8.46
CA HIS A 235 -27.80 -8.69 8.82
C HIS A 235 -26.42 -8.09 9.11
N TYR A 236 -25.61 -8.78 9.93
CA TYR A 236 -24.28 -8.31 10.28
C TYR A 236 -23.34 -8.33 9.08
N LEU A 237 -23.20 -9.47 8.39
CA LEU A 237 -22.31 -9.59 7.24
C LEU A 237 -22.75 -8.76 6.02
N GLY A 238 -24.01 -8.31 6.01
CA GLY A 238 -24.54 -7.38 5.03
C GLY A 238 -24.48 -5.92 5.49
N LYS A 239 -25.60 -5.42 6.03
CA LYS A 239 -25.81 -3.98 6.30
C LYS A 239 -24.85 -3.43 7.33
N VAL A 240 -24.63 -4.15 8.43
CA VAL A 240 -23.75 -3.68 9.53
C VAL A 240 -22.30 -3.65 9.06
N ASN A 241 -21.84 -4.71 8.40
CA ASN A 241 -20.50 -4.80 7.85
C ASN A 241 -20.22 -3.67 6.85
N LYS A 242 -21.15 -3.42 5.91
CA LYS A 242 -21.04 -2.30 4.97
C LYS A 242 -20.83 -0.98 5.70
N MET A 243 -21.65 -0.69 6.71
CA MET A 243 -21.51 0.52 7.52
C MET A 243 -20.14 0.60 8.21
N ILE A 244 -19.74 -0.45 8.93
CA ILE A 244 -18.45 -0.51 9.65
C ILE A 244 -17.28 -0.30 8.68
N VAL A 245 -17.27 -0.99 7.55
CA VAL A 245 -16.17 -0.90 6.58
C VAL A 245 -16.07 0.50 5.98
N HIS A 246 -17.18 1.16 5.65
CA HIS A 246 -17.13 2.52 5.12
C HIS A 246 -16.75 3.55 6.20
N GLU A 247 -17.17 3.37 7.45
CA GLU A 247 -16.68 4.20 8.56
C GLU A 247 -15.16 4.03 8.79
N ALA A 248 -14.66 2.79 8.70
CA ALA A 248 -13.23 2.50 8.79
C ALA A 248 -12.45 3.13 7.63
N GLU A 249 -13.00 3.11 6.42
CA GLU A 249 -12.44 3.79 5.26
C GLU A 249 -12.27 5.30 5.51
N GLN A 250 -13.29 5.95 6.07
CA GLN A 250 -13.22 7.38 6.41
C GLN A 250 -12.17 7.66 7.50
N ALA A 251 -12.13 6.85 8.56
CA ALA A 251 -11.14 7.00 9.63
C ALA A 251 -9.70 6.84 9.11
N LEU A 252 -9.45 5.84 8.24
CA LEU A 252 -8.14 5.64 7.59
C LEU A 252 -7.75 6.83 6.71
N LYS A 253 -8.67 7.33 5.88
CA LYS A 253 -8.44 8.49 5.01
C LYS A 253 -8.19 9.78 5.79
N ALA A 254 -8.82 9.93 6.95
CA ALA A 254 -8.64 11.07 7.85
C ALA A 254 -7.36 10.98 8.71
N GLY A 255 -6.74 9.80 8.83
CA GLY A 255 -5.65 9.59 9.78
C GLY A 255 -6.11 9.42 11.23
N ASP A 256 -7.39 9.15 11.46
CA ASP A 256 -7.98 9.09 12.81
C ASP A 256 -7.86 7.68 13.41
N ALA A 257 -6.70 7.41 14.01
CA ALA A 257 -6.43 6.14 14.68
C ALA A 257 -7.37 5.91 15.89
N LYS A 258 -7.84 6.98 16.53
CA LYS A 258 -8.76 6.88 17.67
C LYS A 258 -10.13 6.39 17.21
N ALA A 259 -10.73 7.04 16.22
CA ALA A 259 -12.01 6.62 15.65
C ALA A 259 -11.94 5.19 15.11
N LEU A 260 -10.80 4.80 14.51
CA LEU A 260 -10.59 3.43 14.03
C LEU A 260 -10.58 2.41 15.17
N GLY A 261 -9.91 2.72 16.29
CA GLY A 261 -9.89 1.86 17.48
C GLY A 261 -11.26 1.73 18.15
N GLU A 262 -11.96 2.85 18.35
CA GLU A 262 -13.33 2.85 18.88
C GLU A 262 -14.28 2.03 18.00
N LEU A 263 -14.12 2.13 16.68
CA LEU A 263 -14.85 1.34 15.70
C LEU A 263 -14.51 -0.16 15.78
N MET A 264 -13.27 -0.55 16.08
CA MET A 264 -12.92 -1.96 16.31
C MET A 264 -13.68 -2.54 17.50
N THR A 265 -13.71 -1.81 18.62
CA THR A 265 -14.46 -2.23 19.81
C THR A 265 -15.95 -2.37 19.51
N ARG A 266 -16.54 -1.39 18.80
CA ARG A 266 -17.95 -1.46 18.39
C ARG A 266 -18.21 -2.64 17.44
N ALA A 267 -17.32 -2.88 16.48
CA ALA A 267 -17.41 -3.99 15.55
C ALA A 267 -17.36 -5.33 16.28
N GLN A 268 -16.50 -5.48 17.29
CA GLN A 268 -16.45 -6.69 18.11
C GLN A 268 -17.77 -6.92 18.85
N SER A 269 -18.31 -5.90 19.54
CA SER A 269 -19.58 -6.07 20.26
C SER A 269 -20.74 -6.45 19.34
N LEU A 270 -20.80 -5.88 18.13
CA LEU A 270 -21.79 -6.25 17.12
C LEU A 270 -21.56 -7.66 16.58
N PHE A 271 -20.31 -8.08 16.41
CA PHE A 271 -19.96 -9.45 16.04
C PHE A 271 -20.46 -10.44 17.10
N ASP A 272 -20.23 -10.16 18.38
CA ASP A 272 -20.65 -11.01 19.48
C ASP A 272 -22.17 -11.10 19.57
N GLN A 273 -22.88 -10.00 19.30
CA GLN A 273 -24.33 -9.96 19.29
C GLN A 273 -24.94 -10.81 18.16
N PHE A 274 -24.41 -10.69 16.94
CA PHE A 274 -25.07 -11.22 15.74
C PHE A 274 -24.47 -12.52 15.20
N LEU A 275 -23.16 -12.73 15.33
CA LEU A 275 -22.47 -13.89 14.76
C LEU A 275 -22.18 -14.97 15.79
N ALA A 276 -21.84 -14.60 17.04
CA ALA A 276 -21.53 -15.59 18.05
C ALA A 276 -22.66 -16.62 18.31
N PRO A 277 -23.97 -16.26 18.26
CA PRO A 277 -25.05 -17.23 18.41
C PRO A 277 -25.07 -18.36 17.37
N ALA A 278 -24.50 -18.16 16.18
CA ALA A 278 -24.47 -19.17 15.13
C ALA A 278 -23.47 -20.31 15.41
N CYS A 279 -22.45 -20.05 16.24
CA CYS A 279 -21.44 -21.04 16.61
C CYS A 279 -20.92 -20.76 18.04
N PRO A 280 -21.78 -20.90 19.06
CA PRO A 280 -21.50 -20.41 20.41
C PRO A 280 -20.27 -21.07 21.05
N GLU A 281 -20.03 -22.35 20.74
CA GLU A 281 -18.88 -23.10 21.27
C GLU A 281 -17.52 -22.57 20.80
N GLN A 282 -17.50 -21.84 19.67
CA GLN A 282 -16.27 -21.31 19.08
C GLN A 282 -16.19 -19.78 19.17
N LEU A 283 -17.33 -19.09 19.10
CA LEU A 283 -17.40 -17.63 18.97
C LEU A 283 -17.70 -16.89 20.29
N LYS A 284 -18.04 -17.59 21.38
CA LYS A 284 -18.05 -16.97 22.72
C LYS A 284 -16.66 -16.51 23.18
N ALA A 285 -15.61 -17.11 22.62
CA ALA A 285 -14.23 -16.62 22.65
C ALA A 285 -13.77 -16.00 24.01
N PRO A 286 -13.81 -16.75 25.12
CA PRO A 286 -13.47 -16.21 26.44
C PRO A 286 -12.05 -15.65 26.52
N VAL A 287 -11.07 -16.26 25.85
CA VAL A 287 -9.67 -15.79 25.86
C VAL A 287 -9.54 -14.49 25.06
N LEU A 288 -10.25 -14.36 23.94
CA LEU A 288 -10.34 -13.11 23.20
C LEU A 288 -10.90 -11.99 24.08
N HIS A 289 -12.02 -12.21 24.76
CA HIS A 289 -12.61 -11.18 25.60
C HIS A 289 -11.75 -10.84 26.82
N GLU A 290 -11.03 -11.80 27.40
CA GLU A 290 -10.04 -11.53 28.44
C GLU A 290 -8.91 -10.63 27.91
N ALA A 291 -8.41 -10.89 26.70
CA ALA A 291 -7.37 -10.08 26.07
C ALA A 291 -7.87 -8.67 25.74
N LEU A 292 -9.11 -8.53 25.24
CA LEU A 292 -9.72 -7.24 24.94
C LEU A 292 -10.03 -6.42 26.21
N ALA A 293 -10.33 -7.08 27.32
CA ALA A 293 -10.59 -6.47 28.62
C ALA A 293 -9.33 -6.33 29.49
N PHE A 294 -8.14 -6.49 28.92
CA PHE A 294 -6.89 -6.45 29.68
C PHE A 294 -6.58 -5.02 30.17
N GLU A 295 -6.79 -4.77 31.47
CA GLU A 295 -6.73 -3.42 32.03
C GLU A 295 -5.38 -2.71 31.83
N ASP A 296 -4.26 -3.46 31.85
CA ASP A 296 -2.92 -2.88 31.74
C ASP A 296 -2.66 -2.18 30.40
N ILE A 297 -3.42 -2.50 29.34
CA ILE A 297 -3.25 -1.89 28.02
C ILE A 297 -4.26 -0.76 27.74
N ARG A 298 -5.21 -0.51 28.64
CA ARG A 298 -6.36 0.37 28.41
C ARG A 298 -5.97 1.80 28.03
N GLU A 299 -4.93 2.34 28.65
CA GLU A 299 -4.42 3.68 28.33
C GLU A 299 -3.42 3.71 27.15
N LEU A 300 -3.01 2.53 26.67
CA LEU A 300 -2.02 2.36 25.59
C LEU A 300 -2.67 2.15 24.23
N VAL A 301 -3.94 1.74 24.19
CA VAL A 301 -4.69 1.45 22.96
C VAL A 301 -5.93 2.35 22.83
N TRP A 302 -6.41 2.51 21.60
CA TRP A 302 -7.70 3.14 21.29
C TRP A 302 -8.84 2.12 21.24
N GLY A 303 -8.53 0.85 20.95
CA GLY A 303 -9.51 -0.24 20.91
C GLY A 303 -8.94 -1.47 20.19
N GLY A 304 -9.76 -2.51 20.08
CA GLY A 304 -9.34 -3.78 19.49
C GLY A 304 -10.49 -4.73 19.19
N LYS A 305 -10.19 -5.79 18.43
CA LYS A 305 -11.12 -6.84 18.01
C LYS A 305 -10.38 -8.14 17.69
N GLY A 306 -11.10 -9.25 17.56
CA GLY A 306 -10.55 -10.48 17.01
C GLY A 306 -10.32 -10.39 15.49
N VAL A 307 -9.57 -11.36 14.97
CA VAL A 307 -9.07 -11.38 13.58
C VAL A 307 -9.44 -12.68 12.85
N GLY A 308 -9.71 -12.57 11.55
CA GLY A 308 -9.91 -13.72 10.66
C GLY A 308 -11.24 -14.41 10.95
N SER A 309 -11.23 -15.71 11.24
CA SER A 309 -12.46 -16.41 11.64
C SER A 309 -12.94 -16.11 13.07
N GLN A 310 -12.34 -15.12 13.76
CA GLN A 310 -12.70 -14.76 15.15
C GLN A 310 -12.45 -15.91 16.13
N GLY A 311 -13.13 -15.99 17.27
CA GLY A 311 -12.83 -16.98 18.31
C GLY A 311 -11.49 -16.71 19.01
N ASP A 312 -11.03 -17.68 19.80
CA ASP A 312 -9.81 -17.58 20.62
C ASP A 312 -8.50 -17.74 19.81
N GLY A 313 -8.46 -17.26 18.56
CA GLY A 313 -7.30 -17.37 17.69
C GLY A 313 -6.32 -16.20 17.83
N THR A 314 -6.77 -15.00 17.48
CA THR A 314 -5.90 -13.83 17.34
C THR A 314 -6.69 -12.56 17.55
N ALA A 315 -6.12 -11.60 18.27
CA ALA A 315 -6.66 -10.26 18.46
C ALA A 315 -5.78 -9.21 17.77
N GLN A 316 -6.37 -8.07 17.44
CA GLN A 316 -5.66 -6.87 16.98
C GLN A 316 -6.08 -5.66 17.80
N PHE A 317 -5.13 -4.75 18.02
CA PHE A 317 -5.31 -3.51 18.78
C PHE A 317 -4.72 -2.34 18.01
N VAL A 318 -5.36 -1.17 18.11
CA VAL A 318 -4.79 0.10 17.64
C VAL A 318 -4.09 0.78 18.82
N ALA A 319 -2.76 0.86 18.79
CA ALA A 319 -1.98 1.56 19.79
C ALA A 319 -2.02 3.08 19.58
N ARG A 320 -1.88 3.85 20.67
CA ARG A 320 -1.89 5.32 20.60
C ARG A 320 -0.64 5.92 19.95
N GLY A 321 0.46 5.17 19.94
CA GLY A 321 1.75 5.58 19.41
C GLY A 321 2.75 4.43 19.37
N PRO A 322 3.97 4.67 18.87
CA PRO A 322 4.99 3.63 18.74
C PRO A 322 5.56 3.18 20.10
N ALA A 323 5.58 4.05 21.11
CA ALA A 323 6.01 3.70 22.46
C ALA A 323 4.97 2.79 23.14
N GLU A 324 3.69 3.17 23.04
CA GLU A 324 2.57 2.40 23.55
C GLU A 324 2.45 1.04 22.83
N GLN A 325 2.71 1.00 21.51
CA GLN A 325 2.76 -0.25 20.75
C GLN A 325 3.81 -1.22 21.34
N ALA A 326 5.01 -0.73 21.64
CA ALA A 326 6.06 -1.56 22.24
C ALA A 326 5.68 -2.03 23.66
N GLU A 327 5.07 -1.15 24.45
CA GLU A 327 4.62 -1.48 25.80
C GLU A 327 3.50 -2.53 25.80
N VAL A 328 2.52 -2.42 24.89
CA VAL A 328 1.45 -3.41 24.72
C VAL A 328 2.02 -4.78 24.38
N ILE A 329 2.97 -4.85 23.44
CA ILE A 329 3.67 -6.10 23.10
C ILE A 329 4.33 -6.69 24.35
N ARG A 330 5.10 -5.88 25.09
CA ARG A 330 5.78 -6.32 26.31
C ARG A 330 4.80 -6.87 27.35
N LEU A 331 3.69 -6.17 27.59
CA LEU A 331 2.69 -6.55 28.59
C LEU A 331 1.99 -7.87 28.25
N PHE A 332 1.65 -8.10 26.98
CA PHE A 332 1.08 -9.39 26.57
C PHE A 332 2.09 -10.55 26.72
N GLU A 333 3.34 -10.33 26.35
CA GLU A 333 4.37 -11.36 26.46
C GLU A 333 4.72 -11.67 27.92
N GLU A 334 4.93 -10.65 28.77
CA GLU A 334 5.35 -10.81 30.16
C GLU A 334 4.21 -11.26 31.10
N LYS A 335 3.01 -10.67 30.96
CA LYS A 335 1.91 -10.89 31.91
C LYS A 335 0.89 -11.92 31.45
N LYS A 336 0.75 -12.15 30.15
CA LYS A 336 -0.21 -13.11 29.58
C LYS A 336 0.46 -14.30 28.90
N GLY A 337 1.79 -14.27 28.68
CA GLY A 337 2.49 -15.33 27.94
C GLY A 337 2.02 -15.44 26.48
N MET A 338 1.38 -14.39 25.95
CA MET A 338 0.83 -14.34 24.60
C MET A 338 1.82 -13.65 23.68
N LYS A 339 2.16 -14.29 22.56
CA LYS A 339 3.07 -13.69 21.58
C LYS A 339 2.38 -12.53 20.89
N ALA A 340 3.06 -11.39 20.80
CA ALA A 340 2.53 -10.20 20.17
C ALA A 340 3.44 -9.73 19.03
N LEU A 341 2.85 -9.21 17.97
CA LEU A 341 3.53 -8.77 16.76
C LEU A 341 3.23 -7.32 16.50
N LYS A 342 4.29 -6.60 16.17
CA LYS A 342 4.21 -5.25 15.66
C LYS A 342 3.64 -5.24 14.25
N LEU A 343 2.61 -4.43 14.04
CA LEU A 343 2.09 -4.09 12.72
C LEU A 343 1.98 -2.56 12.58
N ASP A 344 2.53 -2.00 11.51
CA ASP A 344 2.38 -0.59 11.17
C ASP A 344 1.66 -0.48 9.83
N ILE A 345 0.65 0.38 9.77
CA ILE A 345 0.10 0.88 8.52
C ILE A 345 0.86 2.17 8.22
N PRO A 346 1.81 2.17 7.26
CA PRO A 346 2.65 3.34 7.03
C PRO A 346 1.85 4.48 6.40
N ALA A 347 2.21 5.71 6.76
CA ALA A 347 1.73 6.88 6.05
C ALA A 347 2.04 6.77 4.55
N THR A 348 1.06 7.15 3.73
CA THR A 348 1.22 7.32 2.29
C THR A 348 2.18 8.47 2.04
N ARG A 349 3.27 8.20 1.34
CA ARG A 349 4.29 9.22 1.07
C ARG A 349 3.78 10.12 -0.05
N ARG A 350 3.74 11.42 0.22
CA ARG A 350 3.43 12.44 -0.80
C ARG A 350 4.73 13.01 -1.33
N ALA A 351 4.82 13.22 -2.64
CA ALA A 351 5.94 13.95 -3.22
C ALA A 351 5.73 15.45 -2.99
N ARG A 352 6.39 15.98 -1.95
CA ARG A 352 6.34 17.41 -1.58
C ARG A 352 7.51 18.20 -2.11
N LYS A 353 8.60 17.52 -2.49
CA LYS A 353 9.78 18.12 -3.09
C LYS A 353 9.69 18.09 -4.61
N VAL A 354 10.11 19.18 -5.24
CA VAL A 354 10.22 19.27 -6.70
C VAL A 354 11.66 19.60 -7.06
N LEU A 355 12.21 18.87 -8.02
CA LEU A 355 13.54 19.10 -8.55
C LEU A 355 13.43 19.64 -9.98
N ILE A 356 14.09 20.76 -10.26
CA ILE A 356 14.16 21.38 -11.58
C ILE A 356 15.63 21.49 -12.03
N PRO A 357 16.12 20.60 -12.90
CA PRO A 357 17.43 20.75 -13.50
C PRO A 357 17.43 21.89 -14.52
N ALA A 358 18.26 22.90 -14.26
CA ALA A 358 18.45 24.12 -15.05
C ALA A 358 19.93 24.35 -15.41
N ALA A 359 20.75 23.29 -15.36
CA ALA A 359 22.18 23.36 -15.57
C ALA A 359 22.61 23.12 -17.04
N GLY A 360 21.68 23.11 -18.00
CA GLY A 360 21.99 22.79 -19.40
C GLY A 360 22.52 23.99 -20.20
N PHE A 361 23.46 23.77 -21.12
CA PHE A 361 24.00 24.86 -21.96
C PHE A 361 22.97 25.43 -22.97
N GLY A 362 21.96 24.66 -23.35
CA GLY A 362 20.92 25.13 -24.27
C GLY A 362 21.41 25.34 -25.70
N THR A 363 22.27 24.45 -26.20
CA THR A 363 22.84 24.51 -27.57
C THR A 363 21.79 24.64 -28.67
N ARG A 364 20.62 24.00 -28.49
CA ARG A 364 19.49 24.04 -29.44
C ARG A 364 18.88 25.45 -29.62
N LEU A 365 19.11 26.36 -28.68
CA LEU A 365 18.57 27.71 -28.66
C LEU A 365 19.68 28.78 -28.82
N PHE A 366 20.87 28.36 -29.25
CA PHE A 366 21.96 29.28 -29.58
C PHE A 366 21.62 30.06 -30.87
N PRO A 367 21.95 31.35 -31.00
CA PRO A 367 22.76 32.18 -30.10
C PRO A 367 21.98 32.88 -28.97
N ALA A 368 20.66 32.73 -28.88
CA ALA A 368 19.87 33.41 -27.84
C ALA A 368 20.34 33.02 -26.42
N THR A 369 20.76 31.77 -26.23
CA THR A 369 21.32 31.28 -24.96
C THR A 369 22.67 31.88 -24.58
N LYS A 370 23.34 32.59 -25.50
CA LYS A 370 24.53 33.39 -25.20
C LYS A 370 24.18 34.70 -24.47
N ALA A 371 22.97 35.23 -24.68
CA ALA A 371 22.51 36.48 -24.10
C ALA A 371 21.83 36.26 -22.73
N THR A 372 21.02 35.21 -22.60
CA THR A 372 20.35 34.85 -21.35
C THR A 372 20.11 33.33 -21.30
N ARG A 373 19.96 32.75 -20.11
CA ARG A 373 19.69 31.31 -19.96
C ARG A 373 18.33 30.95 -20.52
N LYS A 374 18.19 29.75 -21.11
CA LYS A 374 16.92 29.31 -21.72
C LYS A 374 15.78 29.24 -20.70
N GLU A 375 16.11 28.90 -19.45
CA GLU A 375 15.19 28.86 -18.31
C GLU A 375 14.69 30.26 -17.93
N LEU A 376 15.45 31.30 -18.27
CA LEU A 376 15.10 32.71 -18.04
C LEU A 376 14.42 33.37 -19.26
N PHE A 377 14.12 32.61 -20.33
CA PHE A 377 13.42 33.16 -21.49
C PHE A 377 12.00 33.61 -21.11
N PRO A 378 11.57 34.81 -21.54
CA PRO A 378 10.24 35.31 -21.23
C PRO A 378 9.17 34.60 -22.06
N VAL A 379 8.14 34.12 -21.38
CA VAL A 379 6.93 33.54 -21.97
C VAL A 379 5.75 34.43 -21.60
N ILE A 380 5.02 34.89 -22.61
CA ILE A 380 3.86 35.77 -22.41
C ILE A 380 2.66 34.90 -22.03
N GLY A 381 2.17 35.09 -20.81
CA GLY A 381 0.97 34.43 -20.32
C GLY A 381 -0.32 34.98 -20.96
N SER A 382 -1.43 34.28 -20.75
CA SER A 382 -2.75 34.76 -21.20
C SER A 382 -3.19 36.07 -20.56
N ASP A 383 -2.60 36.43 -19.42
CA ASP A 383 -2.78 37.70 -18.74
C ASP A 383 -1.90 38.83 -19.31
N GLY A 384 -1.14 38.56 -20.37
CA GLY A 384 -0.24 39.51 -21.02
C GLY A 384 1.07 39.76 -20.27
N ILE A 385 1.30 39.07 -19.14
CA ILE A 385 2.51 39.22 -18.34
C ILE A 385 3.57 38.25 -18.86
N ALA A 386 4.74 38.78 -19.21
CA ALA A 386 5.91 37.98 -19.54
C ALA A 386 6.55 37.43 -18.26
N ARG A 387 6.67 36.10 -18.17
CA ARG A 387 7.33 35.41 -17.05
C ARG A 387 8.49 34.58 -17.56
N PRO A 388 9.64 34.52 -16.85
CA PRO A 388 10.66 33.54 -17.13
C PRO A 388 10.09 32.12 -17.09
N ALA A 389 10.52 31.24 -18.02
CA ALA A 389 10.04 29.86 -18.08
C ALA A 389 10.20 29.13 -16.74
N ILE A 390 11.32 29.33 -16.04
CA ILE A 390 11.57 28.75 -14.73
C ILE A 390 10.57 29.19 -13.67
N LEU A 391 10.13 30.45 -13.70
CA LEU A 391 9.14 30.95 -12.74
C LEU A 391 7.79 30.26 -12.95
N ILE A 392 7.41 30.01 -14.20
CA ILE A 392 6.16 29.28 -14.52
C ILE A 392 6.20 27.87 -13.93
N LEU A 393 7.34 27.18 -14.02
CA LEU A 393 7.50 25.83 -13.45
C LEU A 393 7.47 25.84 -11.92
N VAL A 394 8.11 26.84 -11.29
CA VAL A 394 8.07 27.02 -9.84
C VAL A 394 6.64 27.32 -9.36
N GLU A 395 5.93 28.22 -10.04
CA GLU A 395 4.53 28.50 -9.74
C GLU A 395 3.65 27.25 -9.91
N GLU A 396 3.82 26.50 -11.00
CA GLU A 396 3.09 25.23 -11.22
C GLU A 396 3.39 24.20 -10.12
N ALA A 397 4.64 24.09 -9.67
CA ALA A 397 5.02 23.19 -8.59
C ALA A 397 4.29 23.52 -7.29
N PHE A 398 4.31 24.78 -6.86
CA PHE A 398 3.62 25.22 -5.64
C PHE A 398 2.10 25.15 -5.77
N ASP A 399 1.54 25.54 -6.92
CA ASP A 399 0.10 25.42 -7.21
C ASP A 399 -0.37 23.95 -7.23
N SER A 400 0.56 23.00 -7.44
CA SER A 400 0.30 21.55 -7.37
C SER A 400 0.44 20.94 -5.96
N GLY A 401 0.87 21.75 -4.98
CA GLY A 401 1.03 21.34 -3.58
C GLY A 401 2.47 21.02 -3.14
N ALA A 402 3.47 21.42 -3.93
CA ALA A 402 4.87 21.34 -3.50
C ALA A 402 5.07 22.11 -2.18
N GLY A 403 5.84 21.51 -1.27
CA GLY A 403 6.33 22.18 -0.07
C GLY A 403 7.60 22.97 -0.35
N GLU A 404 8.49 22.41 -1.17
CA GLU A 404 9.80 22.98 -1.49
C GLU A 404 10.19 22.65 -2.93
N VAL A 405 10.95 23.56 -3.54
CA VAL A 405 11.52 23.39 -4.88
C VAL A 405 13.03 23.50 -4.79
N CYS A 406 13.75 22.67 -5.54
CA CYS A 406 15.18 22.78 -5.74
C CYS A 406 15.48 22.99 -7.22
N ILE A 407 16.25 24.02 -7.53
CA ILE A 407 16.73 24.30 -8.89
C ILE A 407 18.23 23.98 -8.93
N VAL A 408 18.61 23.02 -9.77
CA VAL A 408 20.02 22.68 -9.97
C VAL A 408 20.55 23.47 -11.15
N VAL A 409 21.46 24.40 -10.88
CA VAL A 409 22.01 25.35 -11.85
C VAL A 409 23.51 25.11 -12.04
N ARG A 410 24.11 25.74 -13.05
CA ARG A 410 25.58 25.73 -13.21
C ARG A 410 26.19 26.61 -12.13
N LYS A 411 27.41 26.30 -11.69
CA LYS A 411 28.10 27.08 -10.66
C LYS A 411 28.13 28.58 -10.95
N GLU A 412 28.41 28.95 -12.21
CA GLU A 412 28.45 30.36 -12.62
C GLU A 412 27.08 31.06 -12.64
N ASP A 413 25.97 30.30 -12.59
CA ASP A 413 24.62 30.84 -12.66
C ASP A 413 23.94 30.93 -11.29
N VAL A 414 24.60 30.50 -10.19
CA VAL A 414 23.99 30.54 -8.85
C VAL A 414 23.50 31.94 -8.50
N GLU A 415 24.34 32.96 -8.71
CA GLU A 415 24.02 34.35 -8.35
C GLU A 415 22.79 34.89 -9.07
N ILE A 416 22.61 34.58 -10.37
CA ILE A 416 21.45 35.08 -11.13
C ILE A 416 20.15 34.45 -10.67
N PHE A 417 20.14 33.16 -10.31
CA PHE A 417 18.94 32.48 -9.81
C PHE A 417 18.64 32.87 -8.35
N GLU A 418 19.66 32.98 -7.49
CA GLU A 418 19.53 33.50 -6.13
C GLU A 418 18.99 34.93 -6.12
N SER A 419 19.56 35.81 -6.95
CA SER A 419 19.07 37.19 -7.05
C SER A 419 17.64 37.27 -7.61
N PHE A 420 17.22 36.34 -8.47
CA PHE A 420 15.88 36.37 -9.05
C PHE A 420 14.81 35.87 -8.07
N PHE A 421 15.08 34.75 -7.39
CA PHE A 421 14.10 34.14 -6.49
C PHE A 421 14.19 34.68 -5.06
N ASN A 422 15.38 34.98 -4.55
CA ASN A 422 15.63 35.17 -3.12
C ASN A 422 16.01 36.60 -2.72
N ALA A 423 16.35 37.47 -3.68
CA ALA A 423 16.64 38.87 -3.39
C ALA A 423 15.41 39.78 -3.60
N PRO A 424 15.07 40.64 -2.62
CA PRO A 424 14.00 41.62 -2.78
C PRO A 424 14.41 42.73 -3.74
N LEU A 425 13.42 43.26 -4.45
CA LEU A 425 13.57 44.49 -5.22
C LEU A 425 13.95 45.65 -4.30
N ASP A 426 14.87 46.50 -4.75
CA ASP A 426 15.21 47.75 -4.07
C ASP A 426 13.95 48.57 -3.76
N ILE A 427 13.89 49.18 -2.57
CA ILE A 427 12.71 49.90 -2.06
C ILE A 427 12.29 51.03 -3.02
N GLY A 428 13.26 51.72 -3.63
CA GLY A 428 12.99 52.77 -4.62
C GLY A 428 12.31 52.24 -5.87
N HIS A 429 12.73 51.07 -6.37
CA HIS A 429 12.09 50.40 -7.49
C HIS A 429 10.74 49.78 -7.11
N PHE A 430 10.65 49.14 -5.95
CA PHE A 430 9.40 48.56 -5.44
C PHE A 430 8.32 49.63 -5.34
N ASN A 431 8.64 50.83 -4.84
CA ASN A 431 7.68 51.91 -4.70
C ASN A 431 7.12 52.42 -6.03
N LYS A 432 7.88 52.31 -7.13
CA LYS A 432 7.45 52.66 -8.50
C LYS A 432 6.49 51.63 -9.11
N LEU A 433 6.39 50.43 -8.54
CA LEU A 433 5.48 49.41 -9.03
C LEU A 433 4.01 49.74 -8.71
N GLY A 434 3.12 49.43 -9.65
CA GLY A 434 1.68 49.45 -9.41
C GLY A 434 1.25 48.34 -8.43
N ARG A 435 0.04 48.44 -7.89
CA ARG A 435 -0.47 47.51 -6.85
C ARG A 435 -0.36 46.02 -7.23
N LYS A 436 -0.71 45.66 -8.47
CA LYS A 436 -0.62 44.28 -8.97
C LYS A 436 0.82 43.76 -8.99
N ALA A 437 1.77 44.57 -9.46
CA ALA A 437 3.18 44.20 -9.52
C ALA A 437 3.82 44.10 -8.12
N LYS A 438 3.41 44.96 -7.17
CA LYS A 438 3.83 44.83 -5.76
C LYS A 438 3.35 43.53 -5.14
N ALA A 439 2.09 43.16 -5.36
CA ALA A 439 1.56 41.88 -4.88
C ALA A 439 2.28 40.69 -5.51
N TYR A 440 2.59 40.75 -6.81
CA TYR A 440 3.34 39.70 -7.49
C TYR A 440 4.78 39.59 -6.97
N GLN A 441 5.45 40.72 -6.70
CA GLN A 441 6.77 40.71 -6.08
C GLN A 441 6.75 40.04 -4.70
N ASN A 442 5.73 40.31 -3.88
CA ASN A 442 5.59 39.64 -2.58
C ASN A 442 5.38 38.12 -2.75
N ARG A 443 4.55 37.70 -3.72
CA ARG A 443 4.40 36.27 -4.06
C ARG A 443 5.74 35.66 -4.48
N LEU A 444 6.50 36.33 -5.35
CA LEU A 444 7.81 35.86 -5.80
C LEU A 444 8.75 35.60 -4.61
N MET A 445 8.75 36.48 -3.61
CA MET A 445 9.56 36.31 -2.40
C MET A 445 9.10 35.15 -1.51
N GLU A 446 7.79 34.94 -1.43
CA GLU A 446 7.26 33.76 -0.74
C GLU A 446 7.72 32.46 -1.42
N LEU A 447 7.62 32.39 -2.76
CA LEU A 447 8.07 31.23 -3.54
C LEU A 447 9.59 31.03 -3.39
N GLY A 448 10.37 32.11 -3.46
CA GLY A 448 11.81 32.10 -3.27
C GLY A 448 12.24 31.54 -1.92
N SER A 449 11.56 31.93 -0.83
CA SER A 449 11.86 31.43 0.51
C SER A 449 11.74 29.90 0.66
N LYS A 450 11.06 29.24 -0.27
CA LYS A 450 10.86 27.78 -0.36
C LYS A 450 11.58 27.17 -1.58
N THR A 451 12.45 27.93 -2.24
CA THR A 451 13.18 27.53 -3.45
C THR A 451 14.68 27.53 -3.18
N ALA A 452 15.28 26.34 -3.12
CA ALA A 452 16.71 26.15 -2.98
C ALA A 452 17.42 26.20 -4.35
N ILE A 453 18.60 26.83 -4.40
CA ILE A 453 19.48 26.82 -5.58
C ILE A 453 20.72 26.00 -5.27
N ILE A 454 20.96 24.93 -6.04
CA ILE A 454 22.13 24.05 -5.87
C ILE A 454 23.01 24.11 -7.11
N ALA A 455 24.32 24.26 -6.89
CA ALA A 455 25.31 24.28 -7.96
C ALA A 455 25.67 22.87 -8.42
N GLN A 456 25.63 22.65 -9.73
CA GLN A 456 26.28 21.54 -10.40
C GLN A 456 27.65 22.01 -10.91
N ASP A 457 28.73 21.47 -10.33
CA ASP A 457 30.11 21.85 -10.70
C ASP A 457 30.52 21.35 -12.10
N HIS A 458 30.00 20.18 -12.52
CA HIS A 458 30.32 19.56 -13.82
C HIS A 458 29.05 19.17 -14.58
N GLN A 459 28.98 19.53 -15.87
CA GLN A 459 27.81 19.26 -16.71
C GLN A 459 27.83 17.84 -17.32
N GLU A 460 27.73 16.82 -16.48
CA GLU A 460 27.68 15.40 -16.91
C GLU A 460 26.27 14.91 -17.29
N GLY A 461 25.35 15.85 -17.54
CA GLY A 461 23.99 15.58 -17.99
C GLY A 461 22.94 15.53 -16.88
N LEU A 462 21.71 15.13 -17.27
CA LEU A 462 20.53 15.14 -16.41
C LEU A 462 20.69 14.22 -15.18
N GLY A 463 21.23 13.01 -15.37
CA GLY A 463 21.44 12.07 -14.28
C GLY A 463 22.37 12.62 -13.20
N HIS A 464 23.43 13.33 -13.59
CA HIS A 464 24.32 14.01 -12.66
C HIS A 464 23.60 15.15 -11.93
N ALA A 465 22.76 15.93 -12.60
CA ALA A 465 22.00 17.01 -11.95
C ALA A 465 21.04 16.46 -10.89
N VAL A 466 20.39 15.32 -11.17
CA VAL A 466 19.55 14.62 -10.18
C VAL A 466 20.39 14.09 -9.02
N HIS A 467 21.58 13.55 -9.30
CA HIS A 467 22.49 13.05 -8.26
C HIS A 467 22.98 14.15 -7.31
N VAL A 468 23.34 15.32 -7.84
CA VAL A 468 23.80 16.49 -7.06
C VAL A 468 22.74 16.94 -6.04
N ALA A 469 21.45 16.85 -6.39
CA ALA A 469 20.37 17.17 -5.46
C ALA A 469 20.08 16.08 -4.41
N GLY A 470 20.83 14.96 -4.44
CA GLY A 470 20.55 13.78 -3.63
C GLY A 470 20.53 14.05 -2.12
N GLU A 471 21.43 14.89 -1.61
CA GLU A 471 21.45 15.26 -0.18
C GLU A 471 20.23 16.08 0.22
N TRP A 472 19.81 17.03 -0.63
CA TRP A 472 18.64 17.87 -0.38
C TRP A 472 17.32 17.08 -0.46
N ILE A 473 17.21 16.15 -1.42
CA ILE A 473 16.04 15.28 -1.58
C ILE A 473 15.97 14.26 -0.43
N GLY A 474 17.09 13.64 -0.07
CA GLY A 474 17.15 12.55 0.89
C GLY A 474 16.46 11.28 0.38
N ARG A 475 15.64 10.64 1.23
CA ARG A 475 14.88 9.41 0.90
C ARG A 475 13.40 9.67 0.67
N GLU A 476 13.06 10.89 0.27
CA GLU A 476 11.69 11.32 -0.02
C GLU A 476 11.36 11.14 -1.52
N PRO A 477 10.11 10.84 -1.86
CA PRO A 477 9.68 10.96 -3.25
C PRO A 477 9.64 12.44 -3.67
N PHE A 478 9.94 12.69 -4.94
CA PHE A 478 9.99 14.02 -5.50
C PHE A 478 9.47 14.04 -6.93
N LEU A 479 8.95 15.19 -7.37
CA LEU A 479 8.61 15.43 -8.76
C LEU A 479 9.83 15.98 -9.50
N LEU A 480 10.18 15.39 -10.64
CA LEU A 480 11.21 15.91 -11.53
C LEU A 480 10.55 16.71 -12.65
N MET A 481 10.84 18.01 -12.72
CA MET A 481 10.37 18.89 -13.81
C MET A 481 11.55 19.34 -14.67
N LEU A 482 11.39 19.37 -15.99
CA LEU A 482 12.44 19.85 -16.89
C LEU A 482 12.39 21.38 -17.00
N GLY A 483 13.49 22.06 -16.69
CA GLY A 483 13.57 23.52 -16.60
C GLY A 483 13.26 24.30 -17.90
N ASP A 484 13.21 23.61 -19.05
CA ASP A 484 12.99 24.19 -20.37
C ASP A 484 11.72 23.70 -21.08
N HIS A 485 10.85 22.94 -20.40
CA HIS A 485 9.60 22.45 -20.97
C HIS A 485 8.41 22.89 -20.12
N ILE A 486 7.52 23.69 -20.71
CA ILE A 486 6.28 24.13 -20.08
C ILE A 486 5.15 23.24 -20.61
N TYR A 487 4.42 22.62 -19.69
CA TYR A 487 3.26 21.81 -20.01
C TYR A 487 1.99 22.62 -19.74
N ARG A 488 0.95 22.38 -20.54
CA ARG A 488 -0.35 23.01 -20.34
C ARG A 488 -1.41 21.94 -20.25
N SER A 489 -2.18 21.99 -19.16
CA SER A 489 -3.33 21.12 -18.99
C SER A 489 -4.52 21.63 -19.80
N ASN A 490 -5.33 20.68 -20.28
CA ASN A 490 -6.66 20.95 -20.83
C ASN A 490 -7.77 20.87 -19.76
N THR A 491 -7.39 20.64 -18.50
CA THR A 491 -8.29 20.60 -17.33
C THR A 491 -8.00 21.78 -16.41
N GLU A 492 -8.81 21.93 -15.36
CA GLU A 492 -8.60 22.93 -14.32
C GLU A 492 -7.39 22.63 -13.40
N PHE A 493 -6.85 21.41 -13.45
CA PHE A 493 -5.71 21.00 -12.63
C PHE A 493 -4.39 21.12 -13.41
N PRO A 494 -3.31 21.64 -12.79
CA PRO A 494 -1.98 21.65 -13.42
C PRO A 494 -1.49 20.25 -13.79
N CYS A 495 -0.62 20.15 -14.80
CA CYS A 495 -0.07 18.87 -15.24
C CYS A 495 0.71 18.17 -14.11
N SER A 496 1.46 18.95 -13.34
CA SER A 496 2.21 18.47 -12.18
C SER A 496 1.29 17.88 -11.10
N ARG A 497 0.13 18.49 -10.83
CA ARG A 497 -0.87 17.95 -9.89
C ARG A 497 -1.39 16.58 -10.35
N GLN A 498 -1.68 16.42 -11.63
CA GLN A 498 -2.16 15.16 -12.19
C GLN A 498 -1.12 14.04 -12.03
N LEU A 499 0.16 14.32 -12.25
CA LEU A 499 1.24 13.35 -12.03
C LEU A 499 1.38 13.00 -10.53
N LEU A 500 1.29 13.98 -9.65
CA LEU A 500 1.31 13.77 -8.21
C LEU A 500 0.12 12.91 -7.76
N ASP A 501 -1.08 13.11 -8.30
CA ASP A 501 -2.25 12.29 -7.98
C ASP A 501 -2.06 10.82 -8.41
N VAL A 502 -1.43 10.58 -9.56
CA VAL A 502 -1.07 9.23 -10.02
C VAL A 502 -0.03 8.60 -9.10
N TYR A 503 0.97 9.37 -8.66
CA TYR A 503 1.96 8.90 -7.67
C TYR A 503 1.32 8.62 -6.31
N GLU A 504 0.45 9.50 -5.80
CA GLU A 504 -0.30 9.28 -4.55
C GLU A 504 -1.18 8.02 -4.68
N LYS A 505 -1.80 7.81 -5.84
CA LYS A 505 -2.61 6.62 -6.11
C LYS A 505 -1.80 5.33 -6.20
N HIS A 506 -0.58 5.33 -6.72
CA HIS A 506 0.15 4.08 -6.99
C HIS A 506 1.40 3.85 -6.14
N GLN A 507 1.89 4.89 -5.47
CA GLN A 507 3.09 4.90 -4.61
C GLN A 507 4.33 4.28 -5.30
N LYS A 508 4.46 4.52 -6.61
CA LYS A 508 5.52 4.00 -7.49
C LYS A 508 5.95 5.10 -8.45
N ASN A 509 7.17 4.98 -8.98
CA ASN A 509 7.65 5.89 -10.03
C ASN A 509 6.66 5.90 -11.20
N VAL A 510 6.25 7.10 -11.61
CA VAL A 510 5.28 7.37 -12.67
C VAL A 510 6.01 7.76 -13.94
#